data_AF-A0A4Y1ZK77-F1
#
_entry.id   AF-A0A4Y1ZK77-F1
#
_cell.length_a   1.000
_cell.length_b   1.000
_cell.length_c   1.000
_cell.angle_alpha   90.00
_cell.angle_beta   90.00
_cell.angle_gamma   90.00
#
_symmetry.space_group_name_H-M   'P 1'
#
loop_
_entity.id
_entity.type
_entity.pdbx_description
1 polymer ?
#
loop_
_entity_poly.entity_id
_entity_poly.type
_entity_poly.pdbx_seq_one_letter_code
_entity_poly.pdbx_strand_id
1 'polypeptide(L)'
;MSGNEKKSKTPLCFKSVKSLRVQYEANTTVWERHIRKQDFQFSRQKRNVAIIVDNCTAHNQPENLKAIEIVFLPPNVTALLQPLDQGTICDFKRKYKKMVVKDLIKVLDRNEKLEVSVLDAINYEHKSWSSVSSRSVSNCFRHAGFIAESEEILSEDIIDPESLETLL
;
A
#
# COMPACT_ATOMS: atom_id res chain seq x y z
N MET A 1 -14.91 -9.78 24.78
CA MET A 1 -15.90 -10.25 23.79
C MET A 1 -15.68 -9.45 22.51
N SER A 2 -14.96 -10.03 21.53
CA SER A 2 -14.72 -9.40 20.23
C SER A 2 -15.95 -9.61 19.35
N GLY A 3 -16.73 -8.56 19.12
CA GLY A 3 -17.82 -8.60 18.16
C GLY A 3 -17.27 -8.79 16.75
N ASN A 4 -17.48 -9.96 16.16
CA ASN A 4 -17.23 -10.19 14.74
C ASN A 4 -18.32 -9.46 13.93
N GLU A 5 -18.12 -8.17 13.71
CA GLU A 5 -18.93 -7.39 12.79
C GLU A 5 -18.63 -7.88 11.36
N LYS A 6 -19.53 -8.70 10.80
CA LYS A 6 -19.41 -9.20 9.43
C LYS A 6 -19.54 -8.02 8.46
N LYS A 7 -18.41 -7.52 7.97
CA LYS A 7 -18.37 -6.47 6.95
C LYS A 7 -19.08 -6.95 5.67
N SER A 8 -19.88 -6.08 5.06
CA SER A 8 -20.69 -6.43 3.88
C SER A 8 -19.82 -6.69 2.65
N LYS A 9 -20.10 -7.76 1.89
CA LYS A 9 -19.47 -8.02 0.58
C LYS A 9 -19.85 -7.00 -0.50
N THR A 10 -21.01 -6.35 -0.34
CA THR A 10 -21.53 -5.34 -1.26
C THR A 10 -22.14 -4.18 -0.45
N PRO A 11 -21.30 -3.24 0.02
CA PRO A 11 -21.76 -1.98 0.61
C PRO A 11 -22.79 -1.25 -0.28
N LEU A 12 -23.74 -0.53 0.33
CA LEU A 12 -24.76 0.22 -0.42
C LEU A 12 -24.15 1.22 -1.41
N CYS A 13 -23.02 1.82 -1.06
CA CYS A 13 -22.28 2.73 -1.95
C CYS A 13 -21.75 2.06 -3.23
N PHE A 14 -21.82 0.74 -3.37
CA PHE A 14 -21.43 0.01 -4.58
C PHE A 14 -22.60 -0.34 -5.50
N LYS A 15 -23.86 -0.08 -5.12
CA LYS A 15 -25.07 -0.54 -5.83
C LYS A 15 -25.10 -0.17 -7.33
N SER A 16 -24.49 0.95 -7.72
CA SER A 16 -24.45 1.43 -9.10
C SER A 16 -23.05 1.43 -9.73
N VAL A 17 -22.07 0.80 -9.06
CA VAL A 17 -20.68 0.76 -9.49
C VAL A 17 -20.45 -0.48 -10.34
N LYS A 18 -20.15 -0.31 -11.63
CA LYS A 18 -19.90 -1.42 -12.57
C LYS A 18 -18.58 -2.14 -12.31
N SER A 19 -17.56 -1.41 -11.89
CA SER A 19 -16.24 -1.96 -11.56
C SER A 19 -15.53 -1.08 -10.52
N LEU A 20 -14.79 -1.72 -9.61
CA LEU A 20 -13.93 -1.04 -8.64
C LEU A 20 -12.51 -0.96 -9.18
N ARG A 21 -11.78 0.09 -8.79
CA ARG A 21 -10.37 0.24 -9.17
C ARG A 21 -9.41 -0.59 -8.31
N VAL A 22 -9.93 -1.23 -7.26
CA VAL A 22 -9.20 -2.13 -6.37
C VAL A 22 -9.98 -3.45 -6.24
N GLN A 23 -9.29 -4.51 -5.84
CA GLN A 23 -9.94 -5.76 -5.45
C GLN A 23 -10.50 -5.60 -4.04
N TYR A 24 -11.83 -5.64 -3.91
CA TYR A 24 -12.51 -5.57 -2.63
C TYR A 24 -12.99 -6.95 -2.21
N GLU A 25 -12.67 -7.35 -0.99
CA GLU A 25 -13.12 -8.61 -0.41
C GLU A 25 -13.44 -8.43 1.08
N ALA A 26 -14.57 -8.99 1.52
CA ALA A 26 -14.97 -9.00 2.93
C ALA A 26 -14.69 -10.37 3.57
N ASN A 27 -13.41 -10.74 3.74
CA ASN A 27 -13.00 -12.00 4.37
C ASN A 27 -11.59 -11.91 5.02
N THR A 28 -11.24 -12.88 5.87
CA THR A 28 -9.92 -13.06 6.50
C THR A 28 -8.91 -13.80 5.61
N THR A 29 -9.35 -14.42 4.50
CA THR A 29 -8.48 -15.20 3.60
C THR A 29 -7.92 -14.41 2.39
N VAL A 30 -7.97 -13.08 2.47
CA VAL A 30 -7.59 -12.18 1.36
C VAL A 30 -6.12 -12.34 0.98
N TRP A 31 -5.24 -12.47 1.98
CA TRP A 31 -3.80 -12.64 1.77
C TRP A 31 -3.48 -13.86 0.91
N GLU A 32 -3.86 -15.06 1.37
CA GLU A 32 -3.55 -16.30 0.66
C GLU A 32 -4.13 -16.31 -0.77
N ARG A 33 -5.39 -15.87 -0.93
CA ARG A 33 -6.01 -15.81 -2.24
C ARG A 33 -5.26 -14.86 -3.17
N HIS A 34 -4.85 -13.70 -2.67
CA HIS A 34 -4.07 -12.74 -3.43
C HIS A 34 -2.72 -13.35 -3.85
N ILE A 35 -1.99 -13.96 -2.92
CA ILE A 35 -0.71 -14.62 -3.21
C ILE A 35 -0.86 -15.72 -4.26
N ARG A 36 -1.82 -16.63 -4.12
CA ARG A 36 -2.03 -17.71 -5.12
C ARG A 36 -2.38 -17.16 -6.49
N LYS A 37 -3.15 -16.07 -6.56
CA LYS A 37 -3.46 -15.39 -7.83
C LYS A 37 -2.20 -14.80 -8.46
N GLN A 38 -1.34 -14.15 -7.68
CA GLN A 38 -0.08 -13.60 -8.18
C GLN A 38 0.89 -14.72 -8.60
N ASP A 39 1.00 -15.79 -7.82
CA ASP A 39 1.85 -16.95 -8.11
C ASP A 39 1.50 -17.57 -9.45
N PHE A 40 0.21 -17.78 -9.71
CA PHE A 40 -0.27 -18.26 -11.00
C PHE A 40 0.14 -17.32 -12.16
N GLN A 41 0.03 -16.00 -11.98
CA GLN A 41 0.41 -15.03 -13.01
C GLN A 41 1.92 -15.03 -13.26
N PHE A 42 2.74 -15.02 -12.21
CA PHE A 42 4.19 -15.01 -12.35
C PHE A 42 4.73 -16.34 -12.89
N SER A 43 4.10 -17.46 -12.53
CA SER A 43 4.40 -18.77 -13.10
C SER A 43 4.16 -18.79 -14.62
N ARG A 44 3.04 -18.24 -15.10
CA ARG A 44 2.77 -18.09 -16.54
C ARG A 44 3.77 -17.18 -17.24
N GLN A 45 4.26 -16.16 -16.53
CA GLN A 45 5.30 -15.26 -17.02
C GLN A 45 6.72 -15.85 -16.93
N LYS A 46 6.87 -17.07 -16.39
CA LYS A 46 8.17 -17.69 -16.07
C LYS A 46 9.06 -16.78 -15.21
N ARG A 47 8.46 -16.05 -14.28
CA ARG A 47 9.12 -15.07 -13.42
C ARG A 47 9.11 -15.56 -11.98
N ASN A 48 10.29 -15.70 -11.38
CA ASN A 48 10.40 -15.99 -9.95
C ASN A 48 10.47 -14.68 -9.17
N VAL A 49 9.75 -14.60 -8.05
CA VAL A 49 9.58 -13.37 -7.27
C VAL A 49 9.68 -13.67 -5.79
N ALA A 50 10.54 -12.93 -5.08
CA ALA A 50 10.53 -12.89 -3.62
C ALA A 50 9.57 -11.78 -3.15
N ILE A 51 8.65 -12.11 -2.23
CA ILE A 51 7.79 -11.16 -1.53
C ILE A 51 8.24 -11.09 -0.08
N ILE A 52 8.67 -9.91 0.34
CA ILE A 52 9.24 -9.68 1.67
C ILE A 52 8.16 -9.09 2.58
N VAL A 53 7.93 -9.72 3.71
CA VAL A 53 6.84 -9.37 4.64
C VAL A 53 7.33 -9.31 6.09
N ASP A 54 6.61 -8.55 6.91
CA ASP A 54 6.75 -8.56 8.37
C ASP A 54 6.08 -9.80 8.97
N ASN A 55 6.37 -10.08 10.25
CA ASN A 55 5.80 -11.20 11.02
C ASN A 55 4.35 -10.94 11.50
N CYS A 56 3.50 -10.39 10.64
CA CYS A 56 2.09 -10.19 10.93
C CYS A 56 1.34 -11.53 10.92
N THR A 57 0.45 -11.76 11.89
CA THR A 57 -0.34 -13.00 12.00
C THR A 57 -1.29 -13.24 10.82
N ALA A 58 -1.60 -12.19 10.04
CA ALA A 58 -2.38 -12.30 8.82
C ALA A 58 -1.56 -12.84 7.62
N HIS A 59 -0.23 -12.76 7.68
CA HIS A 59 0.66 -13.27 6.63
C HIS A 59 0.96 -14.74 6.90
N ASN A 60 0.25 -15.62 6.21
CA ASN A 60 0.56 -17.05 6.20
C ASN A 60 1.52 -17.41 5.05
N GLN A 61 2.10 -18.61 5.10
CA GLN A 61 2.90 -19.22 4.05
C GLN A 61 2.04 -20.24 3.30
N PRO A 62 1.42 -19.91 2.15
CA PRO A 62 0.66 -20.88 1.39
C PRO A 62 1.59 -21.98 0.87
N GLU A 63 1.18 -23.24 1.00
CA GLU A 63 1.92 -24.36 0.43
C GLU A 63 1.81 -24.40 -1.10
N ASN A 64 2.83 -25.00 -1.74
CA ASN A 64 2.87 -25.33 -3.16
C ASN A 64 2.83 -24.12 -4.12
N LEU A 65 3.43 -22.99 -3.72
CA LEU A 65 3.71 -21.87 -4.64
C LEU A 65 4.77 -22.28 -5.66
N LYS A 66 4.62 -21.84 -6.92
CA LYS A 66 5.47 -22.25 -8.04
C LYS A 66 6.49 -21.19 -8.46
N ALA A 67 6.18 -19.92 -8.21
CA ALA A 67 6.92 -18.77 -8.72
C ALA A 67 7.17 -17.71 -7.62
N ILE A 68 6.38 -17.72 -6.55
CA ILE A 68 6.56 -16.82 -5.41
C ILE A 68 7.26 -17.55 -4.27
N GLU A 69 8.31 -16.92 -3.75
CA GLU A 69 8.87 -17.20 -2.44
C GLU A 69 8.47 -16.06 -1.50
N ILE A 70 7.88 -16.38 -0.34
CA ILE A 70 7.61 -15.38 0.69
C ILE A 70 8.74 -15.47 1.72
N VAL A 71 9.36 -14.31 1.98
CA VAL A 71 10.47 -14.15 2.91
C VAL A 71 9.99 -13.31 4.09
N PHE A 72 9.99 -13.90 5.27
CA PHE A 72 9.67 -13.17 6.51
C PHE A 72 10.91 -12.46 7.03
N LEU A 73 10.77 -11.18 7.33
CA LEU A 73 11.81 -10.42 8.01
C LEU A 73 12.04 -10.99 9.43
N PRO A 74 13.25 -10.88 9.99
CA PRO A 74 13.49 -11.24 11.38
C PRO A 74 12.56 -10.43 12.32
N PRO A 75 12.24 -10.95 13.51
CA PRO A 75 11.46 -10.20 14.48
C PRO A 75 12.20 -8.93 14.92
N ASN A 76 11.44 -7.88 15.25
CA ASN A 76 11.94 -6.60 15.80
C ASN A 76 12.86 -5.77 14.91
N VAL A 77 13.02 -6.11 13.62
CA VAL A 77 13.83 -5.32 12.66
C VAL A 77 12.99 -4.71 11.53
N THR A 78 11.66 -4.79 11.63
CA THR A 78 10.73 -4.30 10.60
C THR A 78 10.98 -2.84 10.24
N ALA A 79 11.13 -1.96 11.25
CA ALA A 79 11.39 -0.54 11.01
C ALA A 79 12.70 -0.26 10.25
N LEU A 80 13.67 -1.18 10.30
CA LEU A 80 14.95 -1.07 9.61
C LEU A 80 14.90 -1.71 8.22
N LEU A 81 14.38 -2.94 8.13
CA LEU A 81 14.50 -3.76 6.93
C LEU A 81 13.25 -3.77 6.04
N GLN A 82 12.12 -3.26 6.50
CA GLN A 82 10.89 -3.23 5.69
C GLN A 82 10.88 -1.98 4.79
N PRO A 83 10.96 -2.11 3.45
CA PRO A 83 10.96 -0.96 2.54
C PRO A 83 9.70 -0.10 2.63
N LEU A 84 8.57 -0.72 2.98
CA LEU A 84 7.31 0.03 3.13
C LEU A 84 7.36 0.99 4.32
N ASP A 85 8.06 0.61 5.39
CA ASP A 85 8.29 1.46 6.57
C ASP A 85 9.38 2.50 6.34
N GLN A 86 10.28 2.29 5.38
CA GLN A 86 11.31 3.26 4.97
C GLN A 86 10.80 4.50 4.19
N GLY A 87 9.49 4.76 4.24
CA GLY A 87 8.90 5.99 3.72
C GLY A 87 7.77 5.80 2.72
N THR A 88 7.61 4.61 2.13
CA THR A 88 6.54 4.36 1.15
C THR A 88 5.15 4.55 1.77
N ILE A 89 4.93 3.98 2.96
CA ILE A 89 3.66 4.15 3.71
C ILE A 89 3.45 5.61 4.11
N CYS A 90 4.52 6.30 4.51
CA CYS A 90 4.46 7.72 4.87
C CYS A 90 4.03 8.58 3.67
N ASP A 91 4.68 8.40 2.51
CA ASP A 91 4.37 9.14 1.29
C ASP A 91 2.93 8.88 0.83
N PHE A 92 2.52 7.61 0.82
CA PHE A 92 1.13 7.23 0.52
C PHE A 92 0.12 7.92 1.44
N LYS A 93 0.32 7.84 2.77
CA LYS A 93 -0.58 8.45 3.77
C LYS A 93 -0.64 9.97 3.62
N ARG A 94 0.49 10.62 3.32
CA ARG A 94 0.56 12.06 3.07
C ARG A 94 -0.30 12.45 1.87
N LYS A 95 -0.19 11.72 0.75
CA LYS A 95 -0.99 11.97 -0.46
C LYS A 95 -2.48 11.72 -0.23
N TYR A 96 -2.82 10.64 0.49
CA TYR A 96 -4.19 10.36 0.89
C TYR A 96 -4.79 11.49 1.71
N LYS A 97 -4.12 11.90 2.79
CA LYS A 97 -4.57 13.00 3.66
C LYS A 97 -4.73 14.30 2.88
N LYS A 98 -3.78 14.63 1.99
CA LYS A 98 -3.86 15.82 1.12
C LYS A 98 -5.14 15.84 0.28
N MET A 99 -5.57 14.69 -0.25
CA MET A 99 -6.81 14.61 -1.02
C MET A 99 -8.06 14.75 -0.15
N VAL A 100 -8.10 14.07 1.00
CA VAL A 100 -9.23 14.19 1.94
C VAL A 100 -9.38 15.63 2.43
N VAL A 101 -8.28 16.30 2.80
CA VAL A 101 -8.29 17.71 3.23
C VAL A 101 -8.75 18.64 2.11
N LYS A 102 -8.32 18.42 0.87
CA LYS A 102 -8.79 19.22 -0.28
C LYS A 102 -10.30 19.14 -0.46
N ASP A 103 -10.89 17.95 -0.30
CA ASP A 103 -12.33 17.82 -0.44
C ASP A 103 -13.07 18.31 0.81
N LEU A 104 -12.46 18.20 2.00
CA LEU A 104 -12.96 18.83 3.23
C LEU A 104 -13.09 20.35 3.08
N ILE A 105 -12.06 21.03 2.56
CA ILE A 105 -12.09 22.49 2.35
C ILE A 105 -13.26 22.87 1.43
N LYS A 106 -13.44 22.15 0.32
CA LYS A 106 -14.53 22.43 -0.64
C LYS A 106 -15.92 22.27 -0.05
N VAL A 107 -16.14 21.30 0.84
CA VAL A 107 -17.45 21.13 1.50
C VAL A 107 -17.65 22.20 2.58
N LEU A 108 -16.59 22.58 3.30
CA LEU A 108 -16.64 23.66 4.29
C LEU A 108 -16.96 25.01 3.66
N ASP A 109 -16.42 25.31 2.48
CA ASP A 109 -16.76 26.51 1.70
C ASP A 109 -18.25 26.57 1.33
N ARG A 110 -18.93 25.40 1.28
CA ARG A 110 -20.38 25.26 1.07
C ARG A 110 -21.17 25.10 2.38
N ASN A 111 -20.51 25.19 3.52
CA ASN A 111 -21.08 24.94 4.85
C ASN A 111 -21.69 23.52 4.99
N GLU A 112 -21.09 22.54 4.33
CA GLU A 112 -21.47 21.12 4.35
C GLU A 112 -20.49 20.29 5.18
N LYS A 113 -20.93 19.12 5.65
CA LYS A 113 -20.08 18.13 6.32
C LYS A 113 -19.51 17.14 5.31
N LEU A 114 -18.23 16.81 5.42
CA LEU A 114 -17.64 15.73 4.63
C LEU A 114 -18.13 14.38 5.15
N GLU A 115 -18.85 13.64 4.30
CA GLU A 115 -19.16 12.22 4.51
C GLU A 115 -18.38 11.39 3.50
N VAL A 116 -17.47 10.55 4.00
CA VAL A 116 -16.62 9.70 3.16
C VAL A 116 -17.22 8.29 3.13
N SER A 117 -17.75 7.88 1.97
CA SER A 117 -18.19 6.50 1.79
C SER A 117 -16.99 5.56 1.57
N VAL A 118 -17.22 4.24 1.63
CA VAL A 118 -16.18 3.24 1.28
C VAL A 118 -15.72 3.42 -0.17
N LEU A 119 -16.62 3.83 -1.07
CA LEU A 119 -16.27 4.09 -2.47
C LEU A 119 -15.33 5.31 -2.60
N ASP A 120 -15.57 6.36 -1.83
CA ASP A 120 -14.70 7.54 -1.79
C ASP A 120 -13.34 7.19 -1.22
N ALA A 121 -13.29 6.40 -0.14
CA ALA A 121 -12.05 5.89 0.43
C ALA A 121 -11.24 5.09 -0.60
N ILE A 122 -11.87 4.15 -1.32
CA ILE A 122 -11.22 3.38 -2.41
C ILE A 122 -10.66 4.32 -3.49
N ASN A 123 -11.41 5.36 -3.85
CA ASN A 123 -10.98 6.33 -4.86
C ASN A 123 -9.79 7.16 -4.37
N TYR A 124 -9.78 7.58 -3.11
CA TYR A 124 -8.64 8.26 -2.50
C TYR A 124 -7.43 7.35 -2.42
N GLU A 125 -7.58 6.09 -1.98
CA GLU A 125 -6.50 5.11 -1.93
C GLU A 125 -5.87 4.90 -3.30
N HIS A 126 -6.68 4.65 -4.34
CA HIS A 126 -6.16 4.49 -5.68
C HIS A 126 -5.41 5.74 -6.15
N LYS A 127 -6.01 6.92 -6.06
CA LYS A 127 -5.35 8.16 -6.52
C LYS A 127 -4.06 8.42 -5.76
N SER A 128 -4.02 8.10 -4.47
CA SER A 128 -2.85 8.28 -3.61
C SER A 128 -1.73 7.36 -4.07
N TRP A 129 -2.03 6.08 -4.25
CA TRP A 129 -1.08 5.08 -4.69
C TRP A 129 -0.52 5.41 -6.07
N SER A 130 -1.39 5.75 -7.03
CA SER A 130 -0.96 6.16 -8.38
C SER A 130 -0.10 7.42 -8.39
N SER A 131 -0.16 8.23 -7.34
CA SER A 131 0.68 9.43 -7.21
C SER A 131 2.02 9.14 -6.53
N VAL A 132 2.19 8.01 -5.83
CA VAL A 132 3.49 7.60 -5.26
C VAL A 132 4.43 7.28 -6.42
N SER A 133 5.62 7.88 -6.42
CA SER A 133 6.54 7.73 -7.54
C SER A 133 7.37 6.45 -7.41
N SER A 134 7.66 5.79 -8.54
CA SER A 134 8.56 4.63 -8.54
C SER A 134 9.93 4.96 -7.97
N ARG A 135 10.44 6.19 -8.19
CA ARG A 135 11.70 6.66 -7.61
C ARG A 135 11.67 6.67 -6.09
N SER A 136 10.58 7.18 -5.49
CA SER A 136 10.41 7.18 -4.04
C SER A 136 10.39 5.77 -3.47
N VAL A 137 9.70 4.84 -4.15
CA VAL A 137 9.68 3.42 -3.75
C VAL A 137 11.08 2.82 -3.84
N SER A 138 11.78 2.98 -4.97
CA SER A 138 13.15 2.48 -5.16
C SER A 138 14.11 3.01 -4.09
N ASN A 139 14.01 4.29 -3.74
CA ASN A 139 14.82 4.88 -2.66
C ASN A 139 14.52 4.19 -1.30
N CYS A 140 13.25 3.93 -0.97
CA CYS A 140 12.89 3.24 0.26
C CYS A 140 13.45 1.81 0.31
N PHE A 141 13.42 1.09 -0.82
CA PHE A 141 14.06 -0.22 -0.95
C PHE A 141 15.57 -0.14 -0.74
N ARG A 142 16.24 0.85 -1.34
CA ARG A 142 17.68 1.07 -1.15
C ARG A 142 18.01 1.36 0.32
N HIS A 143 17.22 2.20 0.99
CA HIS A 143 17.39 2.49 2.43
C HIS A 143 17.19 1.26 3.32
N ALA A 144 16.31 0.33 2.92
CA ALA A 144 16.14 -0.96 3.60
C ALA A 144 17.25 -1.98 3.27
N GLY A 145 18.26 -1.60 2.46
CA GLY A 145 19.38 -2.47 2.10
C GLY A 145 19.20 -3.27 0.80
N PHE A 146 18.12 -3.05 0.05
CA PHE A 146 17.92 -3.66 -1.26
C PHE A 146 18.62 -2.84 -2.34
N ILE A 147 19.91 -3.12 -2.53
CA ILE A 147 20.77 -2.48 -3.52
C ILE A 147 20.96 -3.44 -4.70
N ALA A 148 20.75 -2.97 -5.93
CA ALA A 148 21.11 -3.72 -7.12
C ALA A 148 22.62 -3.61 -7.37
N GLU A 149 23.28 -4.71 -7.72
CA GLU A 149 24.75 -4.77 -7.93
C GLU A 149 25.30 -3.79 -8.99
N SER A 150 24.45 -3.14 -9.78
CA SER A 150 24.87 -2.17 -10.81
C SER A 150 24.86 -0.70 -10.37
N GLU A 151 24.48 -0.36 -9.14
CA GLU A 151 24.51 1.02 -8.65
C GLU A 151 25.55 1.16 -7.53
N GLU A 152 26.78 1.51 -7.93
CA GLU A 152 27.75 2.11 -7.01
C GLU A 152 27.07 3.26 -6.25
N ILE A 153 27.28 3.25 -4.94
CA ILE A 153 26.66 4.15 -3.97
C ILE A 153 27.02 5.60 -4.35
N LEU A 154 26.11 6.29 -5.03
CA LEU A 154 26.07 7.76 -5.01
C LEU A 154 25.51 8.16 -3.65
N SER A 155 26.33 8.00 -2.61
CA SER A 155 26.18 8.69 -1.35
C SER A 155 26.53 10.14 -1.61
N GLU A 156 25.51 10.97 -1.75
CA GLU A 156 25.38 12.34 -1.24
C GLU A 156 24.21 13.02 -1.98
N ASP A 157 23.51 13.90 -1.26
CA ASP A 157 22.69 15.01 -1.80
C ASP A 157 21.23 14.66 -2.23
N ILE A 158 20.13 15.28 -1.76
CA ILE A 158 19.88 16.51 -0.99
C ILE A 158 18.50 16.35 -0.31
N ILE A 159 18.36 16.79 0.94
CA ILE A 159 17.05 17.09 1.55
C ILE A 159 16.40 18.19 0.72
N ASP A 160 15.35 17.86 -0.02
CA ASP A 160 14.55 18.82 -0.76
C ASP A 160 14.11 19.99 0.18
N PRO A 161 14.63 21.22 -0.04
CA PRO A 161 14.27 22.38 0.78
C PRO A 161 12.79 22.74 0.70
N GLU A 162 12.07 22.24 -0.30
CA GLU A 162 10.64 22.53 -0.52
C GLU A 162 9.74 22.01 0.62
N SER A 163 10.25 21.11 1.48
CA SER A 163 9.50 20.59 2.63
C SER A 163 9.34 21.60 3.79
N LEU A 164 10.07 22.72 3.84
CA LEU A 164 9.96 23.70 4.92
C LEU A 164 9.05 24.89 4.58
N GLU A 165 8.85 25.22 3.30
CA GLU A 165 8.00 26.35 2.90
C GLU A 165 6.51 26.03 2.84
N THR A 166 6.09 24.76 2.91
CA THR A 166 4.65 24.42 2.91
C THR A 166 4.02 24.35 4.31
N LEU A 167 4.71 24.86 5.35
CA LEU A 167 4.26 24.80 6.75
C LEU A 167 4.18 26.18 7.46
N LEU A 168 3.99 27.24 6.68
CA LEU A 168 3.46 28.54 7.12
C LEU A 168 2.26 28.92 6.24
#